data_AF-A0A958Q7T0-F1
#
_entry.id   AF-A0A958Q7T0-F1
#
_cell.length_a   1.000
_cell.length_b   1.000
_cell.length_c   1.000
_cell.angle_alpha   90.00
_cell.angle_beta   90.00
_cell.angle_gamma   90.00
#
_symmetry.space_group_name_H-M   'P 1'
#
loop_
_entity.id
_entity.type
_entity.pdbx_description
1 polymer ?
#
loop_
_entity_poly.entity_id
_entity_poly.type
_entity_poly.pdbx_seq_one_letter_code
_entity_poly.pdbx_strand_id
1 'polypeptide(L)'
;MNEPHTQTELSSWEFPGWGTSTKLTNVKTDSGKIKRLDQEKHLLGTWSATAICGNDITSSCLYVSALCASQAGVYAPLVLAMVAAILYLFRKIYGEVGSALPLNGGTYTLLLNTTNKKFAAAAACLTLLSYVATAVISAGEAMHYAHNLWHGLNIFTATIALLGLFAFLNILGISESAIVAIVIFVFHMVTLTVLSVTGIIHLITDPQLLFTNWHAPTTDGIIKSIFFGFAAAMLGISGFESSANFIEEQKPGVFPKTLKNMWVAVAIFNPLISLLSLSLLPLAEIQKVPPDLLAQMGDVTLGNFFRLWISIDAVLVLSGAVLTSYVGVTGLVRRMSLDRCLPQVLLKENAWKHTNHYIILGFFLVCCSILFVTKGNVTLLAGVYTLSFLSVMALFAIGNGLLKVRRAQLPREIYASWFSVIIALTAVVLGILGNIILDTHNLEIFEIYFVVTFSIIAITLIRTQILRGVLFLVQNFTSSIVDVSNSVGNYVRSQIEEINSLPVVYFTRGDSLSLLNKAALYVIENEQTKRMKVIHVYEKEEDIPHDLATHLSEVDKIYPQLRIDFVAVKGEFSPALIEALSERFKIPKNYMFIGTPGDHFPHRIQELGGVRLIL
;
A
#
# COMPACT_ATOMS: atom_id res chain seq x y z
N MET A 1 23.14 -37.87 48.78
CA MET A 1 24.11 -37.68 47.67
C MET A 1 23.34 -38.05 46.40
N ASN A 2 22.51 -37.14 45.89
CA ASN A 2 22.84 -36.07 44.92
C ASN A 2 23.45 -36.67 43.66
N GLU A 3 22.91 -36.57 42.46
CA GLU A 3 21.71 -35.93 41.89
C GLU A 3 21.55 -36.59 40.51
N PRO A 4 20.34 -36.90 40.01
CA PRO A 4 20.18 -37.39 38.65
C PRO A 4 20.35 -36.22 37.68
N HIS A 5 21.13 -36.43 36.62
CA HIS A 5 21.32 -35.49 35.52
C HIS A 5 20.00 -34.82 35.13
N THR A 6 19.91 -33.53 35.44
CA THR A 6 18.80 -32.65 35.12
C THR A 6 18.54 -32.72 33.62
N GLN A 7 17.26 -32.96 33.28
CA GLN A 7 16.69 -32.53 32.01
C GLN A 7 17.25 -31.16 31.70
N THR A 8 17.82 -30.96 30.51
CA THR A 8 18.13 -29.63 29.98
C THR A 8 16.91 -28.75 30.19
N GLU A 9 16.95 -27.93 31.25
CA GLU A 9 15.89 -26.99 31.57
C GLU A 9 15.80 -26.07 30.36
N LEU A 10 14.76 -26.28 29.53
CA LEU A 10 14.40 -25.32 28.51
C LEU A 10 14.37 -23.96 29.20
N SER A 11 15.20 -23.06 28.72
CA SER A 11 15.32 -21.75 29.32
C SER A 11 13.94 -21.09 29.46
N SER A 12 13.69 -20.28 30.49
CA SER A 12 12.35 -19.72 30.78
C SER A 12 11.69 -18.97 29.61
N TRP A 13 12.47 -18.58 28.62
CA TRP A 13 12.02 -17.95 27.39
C TRP A 13 11.76 -18.93 26.24
N GLU A 14 12.22 -20.19 26.31
CA GLU A 14 11.92 -21.29 25.39
C GLU A 14 10.60 -21.98 25.69
N PHE A 15 10.31 -22.22 26.97
CA PHE A 15 9.08 -22.82 27.46
C PHE A 15 8.23 -21.78 28.24
N PRO A 16 7.17 -21.21 27.64
CA PRO A 16 6.30 -20.20 28.27
C PRO A 16 5.39 -20.75 29.38
N GLY A 17 5.45 -22.06 29.67
CA GLY A 17 4.55 -22.78 30.56
C GLY A 17 3.33 -23.37 29.86
N TRP A 18 2.65 -24.30 30.51
CA TRP A 18 1.40 -24.88 30.03
C TRP A 18 0.23 -23.91 30.10
N GLY A 19 -0.71 -24.09 29.20
CA GLY A 19 -1.94 -23.33 29.09
C GLY A 19 -2.91 -23.54 30.25
N THR A 20 -3.87 -22.62 30.37
CA THR A 20 -4.94 -22.69 31.38
C THR A 20 -6.31 -22.55 30.73
N SER A 21 -7.33 -23.20 31.32
CA SER A 21 -8.72 -23.10 30.89
C SER A 21 -9.51 -22.20 31.83
N THR A 22 -10.19 -21.19 31.29
CA THR A 22 -10.95 -20.21 32.06
C THR A 22 -12.31 -19.93 31.42
N LYS A 23 -13.29 -19.54 32.24
CA LYS A 23 -14.64 -19.17 31.80
C LYS A 23 -14.92 -17.71 32.13
N LEU A 24 -15.43 -16.96 31.17
CA LEU A 24 -15.76 -15.55 31.28
C LEU A 24 -17.26 -15.36 31.05
N THR A 25 -17.99 -15.13 32.13
CA THR A 25 -19.45 -14.91 32.10
C THR A 25 -19.85 -13.44 32.07
N ASN A 26 -18.97 -12.55 32.52
CA ASN A 26 -19.25 -11.12 32.67
C ASN A 26 -18.36 -10.29 31.73
N VAL A 27 -18.64 -10.33 30.42
CA VAL A 27 -18.06 -9.38 29.46
C VAL A 27 -19.12 -8.33 29.18
N LYS A 28 -18.93 -7.12 29.72
CA LYS A 28 -19.81 -5.99 29.40
C LYS A 28 -19.52 -5.56 27.97
N THR A 29 -20.39 -5.94 27.04
CA THR A 29 -20.50 -5.31 25.74
C THR A 29 -21.34 -4.05 25.90
N ASP A 30 -20.82 -3.05 26.63
CA ASP A 30 -21.49 -1.76 26.65
C ASP A 30 -21.49 -1.24 25.20
N SER A 31 -22.66 -0.83 24.70
CA SER A 31 -22.85 -0.20 23.38
C SER A 31 -22.15 1.16 23.24
N GLY A 32 -21.26 1.51 24.19
CA GLY A 32 -20.35 2.63 24.10
C GLY A 32 -19.49 2.49 22.85
N LYS A 33 -19.43 3.58 22.07
CA LYS A 33 -18.77 3.71 20.76
C LYS A 33 -17.70 2.64 20.56
N ILE A 34 -18.01 1.61 19.76
CA ILE A 34 -17.01 0.66 19.25
C ILE A 34 -15.84 1.52 18.82
N LYS A 35 -14.70 1.43 19.52
CA LYS A 35 -13.47 2.07 19.07
C LYS A 35 -13.01 1.27 17.85
N ARG A 36 -13.67 1.52 16.71
CA ARG A 36 -13.00 1.33 15.43
C ARG A 36 -11.63 1.97 15.58
N LEU A 37 -10.60 1.32 15.06
CA LEU A 37 -9.25 1.89 15.02
C LEU A 37 -9.24 3.30 14.38
N ASP A 38 -10.38 3.69 13.78
CA ASP A 38 -10.76 5.00 13.30
C ASP A 38 -12.16 5.37 13.84
N GLN A 39 -12.24 6.19 14.90
CA GLN A 39 -13.48 6.81 15.44
C GLN A 39 -14.30 7.48 14.32
N GLU A 40 -15.64 7.52 14.45
CA GLU A 40 -16.63 8.36 13.71
C GLU A 40 -16.09 9.26 12.58
N LYS A 41 -15.40 8.69 11.59
CA LYS A 41 -14.90 9.47 10.45
C LYS A 41 -16.10 9.79 9.58
N HIS A 42 -16.21 11.05 9.18
CA HIS A 42 -17.09 11.43 8.09
C HIS A 42 -16.60 10.71 6.82
N LEU A 43 -17.13 9.51 6.58
CA LEU A 43 -16.69 8.65 5.48
C LEU A 43 -16.77 9.40 4.14
N LEU A 44 -15.74 9.23 3.32
CA LEU A 44 -15.60 9.87 2.02
C LEU A 44 -16.72 9.40 1.09
N GLY A 45 -17.41 10.37 0.50
CA GLY A 45 -18.31 10.12 -0.62
C GLY A 45 -17.55 9.84 -1.91
N THR A 46 -18.28 9.42 -2.95
CA THR A 46 -17.70 9.06 -4.25
C THR A 46 -16.80 10.14 -4.84
N TRP A 47 -17.24 11.40 -4.83
CA TRP A 47 -16.48 12.50 -5.42
C TRP A 47 -15.23 12.84 -4.62
N SER A 48 -15.31 12.84 -3.30
CA SER A 48 -14.14 13.06 -2.42
C SER A 48 -13.09 11.98 -2.61
N ALA A 49 -13.49 10.69 -2.59
CA ALA A 49 -12.58 9.58 -2.80
C ALA A 49 -12.01 9.58 -4.24
N THR A 50 -12.84 9.92 -5.23
CA THR A 50 -12.39 10.11 -6.63
C THR A 50 -11.38 11.23 -6.73
N ALA A 51 -11.57 12.37 -6.08
CA ALA A 51 -10.68 13.50 -6.21
C ALA A 51 -9.31 13.27 -5.58
N ILE A 52 -9.24 12.58 -4.44
CA ILE A 52 -7.97 12.27 -3.75
C ILE A 52 -7.05 11.45 -4.68
N CYS A 53 -7.50 10.28 -5.15
CA CYS A 53 -6.71 9.49 -6.09
C CYS A 53 -6.74 10.03 -7.52
N GLY A 54 -7.79 10.78 -7.87
CA GLY A 54 -7.98 11.40 -9.16
C GLY A 54 -6.86 12.36 -9.46
N ASN A 55 -6.51 13.24 -8.51
CA ASN A 55 -5.38 14.14 -8.64
C ASN A 55 -4.07 13.40 -8.96
N ASP A 56 -3.83 12.27 -8.29
CA ASP A 56 -2.66 11.44 -8.53
C ASP A 56 -2.66 10.88 -9.97
N ILE A 57 -3.70 10.12 -10.33
CA ILE A 57 -3.75 9.42 -11.61
C ILE A 57 -3.92 10.35 -12.83
N THR A 58 -4.70 11.43 -12.72
CA THR A 58 -4.90 12.35 -13.85
C THR A 58 -3.72 13.29 -14.03
N SER A 59 -2.95 13.58 -12.96
CA SER A 59 -1.70 14.35 -13.11
C SER A 59 -0.70 13.67 -14.04
N SER A 60 -0.80 12.36 -14.23
CA SER A 60 0.05 11.61 -15.17
C SER A 60 -0.07 12.09 -16.63
N CYS A 61 -1.18 12.73 -17.01
CA CYS A 61 -1.36 13.35 -18.33
C CYS A 61 -0.25 14.37 -18.65
N LEU A 62 0.33 14.99 -17.62
CA LEU A 62 1.32 16.05 -17.73
C LEU A 62 2.68 15.55 -18.25
N TYR A 63 2.97 14.25 -18.13
CA TYR A 63 4.26 13.68 -18.54
C TYR A 63 4.13 12.43 -19.42
N VAL A 64 3.08 11.60 -19.27
CA VAL A 64 3.01 10.29 -19.94
C VAL A 64 2.93 10.40 -21.47
N SER A 65 2.26 11.43 -22.00
CA SER A 65 2.12 11.62 -23.45
C SER A 65 3.48 11.78 -24.12
N ALA A 66 4.38 12.56 -23.51
CA ALA A 66 5.73 12.79 -24.01
C ALA A 66 6.59 11.52 -23.89
N LEU A 67 6.54 10.86 -22.72
CA LEU A 67 7.26 9.60 -22.48
C LEU A 67 6.84 8.51 -23.48
N CYS A 68 5.54 8.34 -23.72
CA CYS A 68 5.03 7.39 -24.68
C CYS A 68 5.47 7.73 -26.11
N ALA A 69 5.35 8.99 -26.52
CA ALA A 69 5.76 9.45 -27.85
C ALA A 69 7.27 9.32 -28.09
N SER A 70 8.11 9.44 -27.05
CA SER A 70 9.56 9.22 -27.16
C SER A 70 9.91 7.81 -27.68
N GLN A 71 9.08 6.81 -27.36
CA GLN A 71 9.30 5.41 -27.76
C GLN A 71 8.38 4.96 -28.91
N ALA A 72 7.11 5.37 -28.87
CA ALA A 72 6.06 4.94 -29.80
C ALA A 72 5.93 5.85 -31.03
N GLY A 73 6.51 7.05 -30.99
CA GLY A 73 6.27 8.09 -31.98
C GLY A 73 4.78 8.37 -32.18
N VAL A 74 4.34 8.32 -33.44
CA VAL A 74 2.93 8.56 -33.85
C VAL A 74 1.94 7.54 -33.29
N TYR A 75 2.41 6.38 -32.82
CA TYR A 75 1.56 5.35 -32.24
C TYR A 75 1.22 5.59 -30.75
N ALA A 76 1.77 6.64 -30.13
CA ALA A 76 1.53 6.95 -28.73
C ALA A 76 0.04 7.02 -28.31
N PRO A 77 -0.88 7.61 -29.10
CA PRO A 77 -2.30 7.62 -28.74
C PRO A 77 -2.91 6.21 -28.67
N LEU A 78 -2.56 5.34 -29.62
CA LEU A 78 -3.01 3.94 -29.65
C LEU A 78 -2.47 3.18 -28.43
N VAL A 79 -1.19 3.37 -28.12
CA VAL A 79 -0.54 2.73 -26.98
C VAL A 79 -1.19 3.16 -25.66
N LEU A 80 -1.47 4.45 -25.47
CA LEU A 80 -2.15 4.94 -24.27
C LEU A 80 -3.59 4.40 -24.16
N ALA A 81 -4.27 4.22 -25.29
CA ALA A 81 -5.58 3.55 -25.31
C ALA A 81 -5.47 2.06 -24.92
N MET A 82 -4.41 1.36 -25.34
CA MET A 82 -4.13 -0.01 -24.90
C MET A 82 -3.88 -0.08 -23.39
N VAL A 83 -3.09 0.84 -22.83
CA VAL A 83 -2.85 0.94 -21.38
C VAL A 83 -4.16 1.21 -20.62
N ALA A 84 -5.02 2.10 -21.12
CA ALA A 84 -6.35 2.32 -20.54
C ALA A 84 -7.24 1.05 -20.59
N ALA A 85 -7.14 0.24 -21.66
CA ALA A 85 -7.84 -1.04 -21.74
C ALA A 85 -7.31 -2.07 -20.72
N ILE A 86 -6.01 -2.11 -20.45
CA ILE A 86 -5.45 -2.94 -19.36
C ILE A 86 -5.94 -2.46 -17.99
N LEU A 87 -5.97 -1.14 -17.76
CA LEU A 87 -6.50 -0.58 -16.51
C LEU A 87 -7.98 -0.92 -16.28
N TYR A 88 -8.78 -1.05 -17.35
CA TYR A 88 -10.16 -1.54 -17.26
C TYR A 88 -10.26 -2.94 -16.63
N LEU A 89 -9.30 -3.83 -16.93
CA LEU A 89 -9.22 -5.15 -16.31
C LEU A 89 -8.86 -5.04 -14.83
N PHE A 90 -7.88 -4.19 -14.49
CA PHE A 90 -7.49 -3.94 -13.11
C PHE A 90 -8.62 -3.38 -12.26
N ARG A 91 -9.58 -2.63 -12.82
CA ARG A 91 -10.79 -2.22 -12.10
C ARG A 91 -11.56 -3.39 -11.49
N LYS A 92 -11.70 -4.51 -12.22
CA LYS A 92 -12.35 -5.72 -11.68
C LYS A 92 -11.48 -6.42 -10.64
N ILE A 93 -10.17 -6.48 -10.87
CA ILE A 93 -9.20 -7.13 -9.97
C ILE A 93 -9.17 -6.41 -8.61
N TYR A 94 -8.98 -5.08 -8.63
CA TYR A 94 -9.04 -4.24 -7.44
C TYR A 94 -10.42 -4.27 -6.81
N GLY A 95 -11.49 -4.15 -7.61
CA GLY A 95 -12.87 -4.22 -7.11
C GLY A 95 -13.17 -5.52 -6.36
N GLU A 96 -12.72 -6.67 -6.88
CA GLU A 96 -12.89 -7.95 -6.20
C GLU A 96 -12.14 -8.00 -4.87
N VAL A 97 -10.84 -7.65 -4.87
CA VAL A 97 -10.02 -7.65 -3.66
C VAL A 97 -10.58 -6.68 -2.61
N GLY A 98 -10.87 -5.45 -3.00
CA GLY A 98 -11.39 -4.42 -2.09
C GLY A 98 -12.78 -4.76 -1.57
N SER A 99 -13.61 -5.49 -2.34
CA SER A 99 -14.89 -5.99 -1.83
C SER A 99 -14.75 -7.12 -0.82
N ALA A 100 -13.72 -7.97 -0.96
CA ALA A 100 -13.45 -9.09 -0.06
C ALA A 100 -12.71 -8.66 1.22
N LEU A 101 -11.73 -7.78 1.08
CA LEU A 101 -10.84 -7.29 2.12
C LEU A 101 -10.82 -5.75 2.10
N PRO A 102 -11.92 -5.08 2.53
CA PRO A 102 -12.00 -3.63 2.62
C PRO A 102 -11.21 -3.10 3.82
N LEU A 103 -9.90 -3.37 3.82
CA LEU A 103 -8.96 -3.00 4.86
C LEU A 103 -7.81 -2.21 4.25
N ASN A 104 -7.31 -1.22 4.98
CA ASN A 104 -6.18 -0.41 4.54
C ASN A 104 -4.89 -1.24 4.44
N GLY A 105 -3.92 -0.73 3.69
CA GLY A 105 -2.63 -1.40 3.41
C GLY A 105 -2.56 -2.11 2.05
N GLY A 106 -3.59 -2.01 1.20
CA GLY A 106 -3.53 -2.42 -0.21
C GLY A 106 -2.94 -3.81 -0.43
N THR A 107 -1.87 -3.88 -1.24
CA THR A 107 -1.17 -5.14 -1.57
C THR A 107 -0.63 -5.88 -0.35
N TYR A 108 -0.16 -5.16 0.68
CA TYR A 108 0.32 -5.78 1.93
C TYR A 108 -0.80 -6.57 2.60
N THR A 109 -1.98 -5.97 2.78
CA THR A 109 -3.10 -6.62 3.47
C THR A 109 -3.68 -7.78 2.66
N LEU A 110 -3.75 -7.64 1.33
CA LEU A 110 -4.11 -8.73 0.43
C LEU A 110 -3.18 -9.94 0.61
N LEU A 111 -1.87 -9.72 0.56
CA LEU A 111 -0.89 -10.79 0.69
C LEU A 111 -0.79 -11.32 2.11
N LEU A 112 -0.98 -10.50 3.14
CA LEU A 112 -0.99 -10.95 4.53
C LEU A 112 -2.12 -11.97 4.78
N ASN A 113 -3.29 -11.77 4.17
CA ASN A 113 -4.46 -12.64 4.33
C ASN A 113 -4.48 -13.84 3.37
N THR A 114 -3.56 -13.91 2.40
CA THR A 114 -3.52 -14.98 1.39
C THR A 114 -2.18 -15.75 1.35
N THR A 115 -1.11 -15.22 1.92
CA THR A 115 0.24 -15.81 1.94
C THR A 115 0.80 -15.93 3.35
N ASN A 116 1.98 -15.36 3.61
CA ASN A 116 2.64 -15.29 4.90
C ASN A 116 3.13 -13.86 5.17
N LYS A 117 3.45 -13.59 6.43
CA LYS A 117 3.81 -12.24 6.89
C LYS A 117 5.09 -11.69 6.25
N LYS A 118 6.09 -12.55 6.00
CA LYS A 118 7.36 -12.16 5.39
C LYS A 118 7.19 -11.71 3.94
N PHE A 119 6.42 -12.47 3.16
CA PHE A 119 6.11 -12.15 1.77
C PHE A 119 5.28 -10.87 1.66
N ALA A 120 4.26 -10.72 2.52
CA ALA A 120 3.49 -9.48 2.59
C ALA A 120 4.37 -8.26 2.91
N ALA A 121 5.28 -8.37 3.87
CA ALA A 121 6.20 -7.29 4.22
C ALA A 121 7.20 -6.96 3.09
N ALA A 122 7.69 -7.96 2.36
CA ALA A 122 8.52 -7.74 1.17
C ALA A 122 7.75 -6.98 0.07
N ALA A 123 6.50 -7.36 -0.18
CA ALA A 123 5.63 -6.64 -1.11
C ALA A 123 5.38 -5.18 -0.69
N ALA A 124 5.23 -4.94 0.62
CA ALA A 124 5.08 -3.59 1.14
C ALA A 124 6.30 -2.69 0.88
N CYS A 125 7.51 -3.27 0.75
CA CYS A 125 8.71 -2.52 0.38
C CYS A 125 8.55 -1.88 -1.01
N LEU A 126 7.96 -2.62 -1.97
CA LEU A 126 7.69 -2.11 -3.32
C LEU A 126 6.66 -0.99 -3.29
N THR A 127 5.61 -1.13 -2.47
CA THR A 127 4.60 -0.09 -2.30
C THR A 127 5.17 1.17 -1.65
N LEU A 128 6.03 1.03 -0.63
CA LEU A 128 6.74 2.17 -0.03
C LEU A 128 7.62 2.87 -1.06
N LEU A 129 8.39 2.12 -1.83
CA LEU A 129 9.26 2.69 -2.86
C LEU A 129 8.45 3.39 -3.97
N SER A 130 7.31 2.81 -4.36
CA SER A 130 6.36 3.43 -5.29
C SER A 130 5.92 4.79 -4.79
N TYR A 131 5.47 4.91 -3.53
CA TYR A 131 5.04 6.19 -2.97
C TYR A 131 6.16 7.23 -2.83
N VAL A 132 7.37 6.81 -2.45
CA VAL A 132 8.51 7.73 -2.42
C VAL A 132 8.77 8.28 -3.82
N ALA A 133 8.76 7.41 -4.82
CA ALA A 133 8.99 7.80 -6.20
C ALA A 133 7.86 8.71 -6.74
N THR A 134 6.60 8.38 -6.48
CA THR A 134 5.44 9.24 -6.80
C THR A 134 5.61 10.63 -6.18
N ALA A 135 5.86 10.72 -4.87
CA ALA A 135 6.00 12.01 -4.20
C ALA A 135 7.14 12.86 -4.77
N VAL A 136 8.32 12.27 -5.00
CA VAL A 136 9.48 13.03 -5.47
C VAL A 136 9.33 13.41 -6.95
N ILE A 137 8.83 12.52 -7.81
CA ILE A 137 8.57 12.85 -9.23
C ILE A 137 7.50 13.92 -9.33
N SER A 138 6.35 13.74 -8.67
CA SER A 138 5.28 14.74 -8.71
C SER A 138 5.72 16.09 -8.18
N ALA A 139 6.52 16.13 -7.10
CA ALA A 139 7.06 17.38 -6.58
C ALA A 139 8.12 18.00 -7.52
N GLY A 140 8.92 17.18 -8.22
CA GLY A 140 9.88 17.63 -9.23
C GLY A 140 9.18 18.25 -10.42
N GLU A 141 8.26 17.51 -11.04
CA GLU A 141 7.45 17.94 -12.17
C GLU A 141 6.65 19.21 -11.84
N ALA A 142 6.05 19.29 -10.65
CA ALA A 142 5.33 20.48 -10.20
C ALA A 142 6.23 21.71 -10.27
N MET A 143 7.48 21.58 -9.83
CA MET A 143 8.43 22.70 -9.81
C MET A 143 9.01 23.03 -11.19
N HIS A 144 9.06 22.07 -12.12
CA HIS A 144 9.33 22.35 -13.52
C HIS A 144 8.21 23.21 -14.15
N TYR A 145 6.94 22.89 -13.89
CA TYR A 145 5.82 23.76 -14.31
C TYR A 145 5.83 25.11 -13.57
N ALA A 146 6.18 25.15 -12.28
CA ALA A 146 6.30 26.40 -11.54
C ALA A 146 7.41 27.31 -12.09
N HIS A 147 8.45 26.75 -12.71
CA HIS A 147 9.51 27.52 -13.35
C HIS A 147 9.00 28.36 -14.54
N ASN A 148 7.89 27.96 -15.19
CA ASN A 148 7.20 28.81 -16.17
C ASN A 148 6.54 30.04 -15.55
N LEU A 149 6.18 29.98 -14.26
CA LEU A 149 5.61 31.11 -13.52
C LEU A 149 6.72 32.06 -13.02
N TRP A 150 7.87 31.48 -12.64
CA TRP A 150 9.02 32.25 -12.18
C TRP A 150 10.35 31.57 -12.54
N HIS A 151 11.04 32.11 -13.54
CA HIS A 151 12.34 31.59 -14.01
C HIS A 151 13.48 31.68 -13.00
N GLY A 152 13.33 32.46 -11.92
CA GLY A 152 14.32 32.51 -10.83
C GLY A 152 14.22 31.33 -9.86
N LEU A 153 13.23 30.45 -10.02
CA LEU A 153 12.98 29.34 -9.11
C LEU A 153 14.03 28.23 -9.27
N ASN A 154 14.77 27.96 -8.19
CA ASN A 154 15.63 26.79 -8.11
C ASN A 154 14.76 25.53 -7.85
N ILE A 155 14.56 24.76 -8.92
CA ILE A 155 13.69 23.57 -8.96
C ILE A 155 14.02 22.61 -7.82
N PHE A 156 15.30 22.28 -7.63
CA PHE A 156 15.74 21.33 -6.60
C PHE A 156 15.31 21.77 -5.20
N THR A 157 15.59 23.02 -4.83
CA THR A 157 15.21 23.55 -3.50
C THR A 157 13.70 23.70 -3.34
N ALA A 158 13.01 24.07 -4.42
CA ALA A 158 11.56 24.23 -4.42
C ALA A 158 10.85 22.87 -4.28
N THR A 159 11.41 21.80 -4.85
CA THR A 159 10.92 20.43 -4.69
C THR A 159 11.02 19.97 -3.23
N ILE A 160 12.15 20.23 -2.56
CA ILE A 160 12.31 19.95 -1.12
C ILE A 160 11.30 20.77 -0.30
N ALA A 161 11.15 22.05 -0.62
CA ALA A 161 10.21 22.93 0.08
C ALA A 161 8.76 22.44 -0.08
N LEU A 162 8.36 21.99 -1.27
CA LEU A 162 7.03 21.44 -1.53
C LEU A 162 6.80 20.14 -0.74
N LEU A 163 7.76 19.21 -0.76
CA LEU A 163 7.70 17.98 0.03
C LEU A 163 7.56 18.28 1.52
N GLY A 164 8.31 19.27 2.03
CA GLY A 164 8.26 19.70 3.43
C GLY A 164 6.96 20.41 3.80
N LEU A 165 6.42 21.23 2.89
CA LEU A 165 5.11 21.86 3.06
C LEU A 165 4.02 20.79 3.22
N PHE A 166 4.01 19.76 2.37
CA PHE A 166 3.03 18.69 2.48
C PHE A 166 3.25 17.80 3.70
N ALA A 167 4.50 17.58 4.14
CA ALA A 167 4.77 16.94 5.43
C ALA A 167 4.14 17.74 6.57
N PHE A 168 4.35 19.07 6.59
CA PHE A 168 3.79 19.95 7.60
C PHE A 168 2.25 19.96 7.58
N LEU A 169 1.62 20.07 6.40
CA LEU A 169 0.17 20.00 6.25
C LEU A 169 -0.42 18.67 6.74
N ASN A 170 0.26 17.55 6.48
CA ASN A 170 -0.14 16.24 6.99
C ASN A 170 0.00 16.15 8.52
N ILE A 171 1.05 16.72 9.11
CA ILE A 171 1.21 16.78 10.57
C ILE A 171 0.06 17.57 11.21
N LEU A 172 -0.36 18.67 10.57
CA LEU A 172 -1.51 19.47 10.99
C LEU A 172 -2.88 18.81 10.74
N GLY A 173 -2.91 17.65 10.08
CA GLY A 173 -4.16 16.95 9.72
C GLY A 173 -4.98 17.64 8.63
N ILE A 174 -4.38 18.59 7.89
CA ILE A 174 -5.05 19.30 6.77
C ILE A 174 -5.19 18.37 5.55
N SER A 175 -4.46 17.27 5.52
CA SER A 175 -4.54 16.23 4.48
C SER A 175 -5.91 15.55 4.37
N GLU A 176 -6.77 15.70 5.39
CA GLU A 176 -8.16 15.22 5.35
C GLU A 176 -9.11 16.16 4.59
N SER A 177 -8.62 17.27 4.02
CA SER A 177 -9.47 18.20 3.27
C SER A 177 -9.90 17.63 1.91
N ALA A 178 -10.92 16.78 1.95
CA ALA A 178 -11.63 16.28 0.78
C ALA A 178 -12.11 17.42 -0.14
N ILE A 179 -12.42 18.59 0.42
CA ILE A 179 -12.84 19.78 -0.33
C ILE A 179 -11.67 20.32 -1.17
N VAL A 180 -10.48 20.46 -0.59
CA VAL A 180 -9.30 20.93 -1.33
C VAL A 180 -8.96 19.97 -2.47
N ALA A 181 -8.99 18.65 -2.20
CA ALA A 181 -8.76 17.65 -3.24
C ALA A 181 -9.78 17.78 -4.39
N ILE A 182 -11.07 17.97 -4.09
CA ILE A 182 -12.12 18.17 -5.09
C ILE A 182 -11.89 19.44 -5.89
N VAL A 183 -11.53 20.56 -5.25
CA VAL A 183 -11.29 21.83 -5.95
C VAL A 183 -10.14 21.68 -6.96
N ILE A 184 -9.01 21.09 -6.52
CA ILE A 184 -7.87 20.81 -7.40
C ILE A 184 -8.29 19.89 -8.55
N PHE A 185 -9.01 18.81 -8.24
CA PHE A 185 -9.44 17.83 -9.25
C PHE A 185 -10.39 18.45 -10.29
N VAL A 186 -11.38 19.23 -9.85
CA VAL A 186 -12.32 19.91 -10.76
C VAL A 186 -11.60 20.94 -11.61
N PHE A 187 -10.70 21.74 -11.01
CA PHE A 187 -9.89 22.71 -11.74
C PHE A 187 -9.08 22.03 -12.84
N HIS A 188 -8.43 20.91 -12.52
CA HIS A 188 -7.67 20.13 -13.48
C HIS A 188 -8.52 19.52 -14.59
N MET A 189 -9.67 18.93 -14.25
CA MET A 189 -10.60 18.39 -15.24
C MET A 189 -11.12 19.47 -16.19
N VAL A 190 -11.37 20.68 -15.70
CA VAL A 190 -11.73 21.84 -16.54
C VAL A 190 -10.56 22.22 -17.44
N THR A 191 -9.35 22.34 -16.91
CA THR A 191 -8.14 22.68 -17.68
C THR A 191 -7.89 21.68 -18.81
N LEU A 192 -7.93 20.38 -18.53
CA LEU A 192 -7.75 19.34 -19.54
C LEU A 192 -8.88 19.35 -20.59
N THR A 193 -10.12 19.64 -20.17
CA THR A 193 -11.24 19.76 -21.10
C THR A 193 -11.07 20.96 -22.02
N VAL A 194 -10.69 22.12 -21.50
CA VAL A 194 -10.43 23.33 -22.31
C VAL A 194 -9.27 23.10 -23.28
N LEU A 195 -8.16 22.50 -22.81
CA LEU A 195 -7.04 22.13 -23.67
C LEU A 195 -7.47 21.16 -24.78
N SER A 196 -8.29 20.16 -24.43
CA SER A 196 -8.79 19.18 -25.39
C SER A 196 -9.68 19.82 -26.45
N VAL A 197 -10.65 20.65 -26.05
CA VAL A 197 -11.56 21.32 -26.97
C VAL A 197 -10.80 22.28 -27.89
N THR A 198 -9.90 23.08 -27.35
CA THR A 198 -9.12 24.05 -28.13
C THR A 198 -8.12 23.36 -29.06
N GLY A 199 -7.48 22.27 -28.61
CA GLY A 199 -6.64 21.42 -29.45
C GLY A 199 -7.42 20.75 -30.58
N ILE A 200 -8.65 20.26 -30.32
CA ILE A 200 -9.52 19.70 -31.37
C ILE A 200 -9.89 20.77 -32.39
N ILE A 201 -10.23 21.99 -31.94
CA ILE A 201 -10.51 23.11 -32.86
C ILE A 201 -9.28 23.38 -33.73
N HIS A 202 -8.09 23.47 -33.13
CA HIS A 202 -6.84 23.69 -33.87
C HIS A 202 -6.58 22.58 -34.90
N LEU A 203 -6.74 21.31 -34.51
CA LEU A 203 -6.59 20.16 -35.40
C LEU A 203 -7.56 20.21 -36.60
N ILE A 204 -8.81 20.61 -36.37
CA ILE A 204 -9.81 20.74 -37.45
C ILE A 204 -9.45 21.91 -38.37
N THR A 205 -8.93 23.01 -37.83
CA THR A 205 -8.57 24.19 -38.63
C THR A 205 -7.27 24.04 -39.40
N ASP A 206 -6.27 23.36 -38.83
CA ASP A 206 -4.96 23.11 -39.44
C ASP A 206 -4.43 21.70 -39.10
N PRO A 207 -4.79 20.69 -39.91
CA PRO A 207 -4.32 19.32 -39.69
C PRO A 207 -2.91 19.05 -40.26
N GLN A 208 -2.25 20.03 -40.89
CA GLN A 208 -1.02 19.79 -41.66
C GLN A 208 0.11 19.23 -40.80
N LEU A 209 0.26 19.73 -39.57
CA LEU A 209 1.29 19.26 -38.65
C LEU A 209 1.06 17.81 -38.23
N LEU A 210 -0.19 17.41 -37.99
CA LEU A 210 -0.53 16.02 -37.70
C LEU A 210 -0.14 15.11 -38.87
N PHE A 211 -0.50 15.49 -40.11
CA PHE A 211 -0.11 14.71 -41.29
C PHE A 211 1.41 14.63 -41.47
N THR A 212 2.12 15.72 -41.20
CA THR A 212 3.59 15.77 -41.27
C THR A 212 4.20 14.80 -40.25
N ASN A 213 3.74 14.87 -38.99
CA ASN A 213 4.18 13.96 -37.95
C ASN A 213 3.85 12.50 -38.30
N TRP A 214 2.65 12.24 -38.85
CA TRP A 214 2.19 10.88 -39.19
C TRP A 214 3.06 10.18 -40.25
N HIS A 215 3.63 10.95 -41.17
CA HIS A 215 4.54 10.43 -42.21
C HIS A 215 6.01 10.43 -41.79
N ALA A 216 6.32 10.86 -40.56
CA ALA A 216 7.69 10.77 -40.06
C ALA A 216 8.14 9.29 -40.00
N PRO A 217 9.36 8.99 -40.47
CA PRO A 217 9.86 7.62 -40.49
C PRO A 217 9.98 7.05 -39.08
N THR A 218 9.52 5.82 -38.90
CA THR A 218 9.70 5.08 -37.64
C THR A 218 11.06 4.39 -37.66
N THR A 219 11.94 4.75 -36.73
CA THR A 219 13.34 4.30 -36.69
C THR A 219 13.50 2.83 -36.32
N ASP A 220 12.57 2.28 -35.52
CA ASP A 220 12.76 1.01 -34.81
C ASP A 220 11.76 -0.10 -35.17
N GLY A 221 10.86 0.17 -36.13
CA GLY A 221 9.80 -0.74 -36.54
C GLY A 221 8.59 -0.74 -35.60
N ILE A 222 7.40 -0.92 -36.17
CA ILE A 222 6.10 -0.70 -35.50
C ILE A 222 5.96 -1.53 -34.22
N ILE A 223 6.33 -2.81 -34.24
CA ILE A 223 6.18 -3.71 -33.09
C ILE A 223 7.06 -3.24 -31.92
N LYS A 224 8.31 -2.88 -32.19
CA LYS A 224 9.26 -2.41 -31.19
C LYS A 224 8.78 -1.08 -30.59
N SER A 225 8.32 -0.15 -31.42
CA SER A 225 7.74 1.13 -30.98
C SER A 225 6.50 0.95 -30.12
N ILE A 226 5.57 0.06 -30.49
CA ILE A 226 4.38 -0.22 -29.67
C ILE A 226 4.76 -0.88 -28.34
N PHE A 227 5.68 -1.84 -28.35
CA PHE A 227 6.10 -2.55 -27.13
C PHE A 227 6.78 -1.62 -26.13
N PHE A 228 7.77 -0.83 -26.57
CA PHE A 228 8.47 0.10 -25.69
C PHE A 228 7.65 1.33 -25.35
N GLY A 229 6.81 1.79 -26.28
CA GLY A 229 5.74 2.73 -26.01
C GLY A 229 4.85 2.26 -24.86
N PHE A 230 4.38 1.01 -24.93
CA PHE A 230 3.53 0.41 -23.91
C PHE A 230 4.26 0.36 -22.56
N ALA A 231 5.52 -0.08 -22.55
CA ALA A 231 6.33 -0.09 -21.33
C ALA A 231 6.44 1.30 -20.68
N ALA A 232 6.74 2.35 -21.46
CA ALA A 232 6.81 3.72 -20.95
C ALA A 232 5.44 4.28 -20.54
N ALA A 233 4.39 3.98 -21.31
CA ALA A 233 3.03 4.46 -21.10
C ALA A 233 2.36 3.86 -19.86
N MET A 234 2.82 2.69 -19.40
CA MET A 234 2.32 2.07 -18.17
C MET A 234 2.57 2.92 -16.92
N LEU A 235 3.45 3.93 -16.98
CA LEU A 235 3.57 4.94 -15.93
C LEU A 235 2.31 5.82 -15.80
N GLY A 236 1.55 6.01 -16.90
CA GLY A 236 0.37 6.88 -16.95
C GLY A 236 -0.89 6.35 -16.26
N ILE A 237 -0.78 5.27 -15.51
CA ILE A 237 -1.89 4.68 -14.74
C ILE A 237 -1.57 4.56 -13.25
N SER A 238 -0.47 5.15 -12.82
CA SER A 238 -0.08 5.22 -11.42
C SER A 238 -1.06 6.03 -10.59
N GLY A 239 -1.35 5.60 -9.36
CA GLY A 239 -2.33 6.23 -8.47
C GLY A 239 -3.63 5.45 -8.33
N PHE A 240 -3.83 4.43 -9.17
CA PHE A 240 -4.96 3.49 -9.03
C PHE A 240 -4.89 2.69 -7.72
N GLU A 241 -3.68 2.32 -7.31
CA GLU A 241 -3.33 1.58 -6.10
C GLU A 241 -3.52 2.40 -4.82
N SER A 242 -3.37 3.73 -4.90
CA SER A 242 -3.53 4.66 -3.78
C SER A 242 -4.93 4.52 -3.15
N SER A 243 -5.95 4.27 -3.97
CA SER A 243 -7.34 4.11 -3.53
C SER A 243 -7.56 2.97 -2.53
N ALA A 244 -6.75 1.90 -2.61
CA ALA A 244 -6.87 0.74 -1.73
C ALA A 244 -6.23 0.97 -0.35
N ASN A 245 -5.46 2.04 -0.17
CA ASN A 245 -4.75 2.34 1.07
C ASN A 245 -5.53 3.23 2.03
N PHE A 246 -6.66 3.79 1.59
CA PHE A 246 -7.65 4.49 2.43
C PHE A 246 -9.08 3.97 2.15
N ILE A 247 -9.21 2.69 1.82
CA ILE A 247 -10.52 2.08 1.53
C ILE A 247 -11.44 2.11 2.76
N GLU A 248 -10.88 2.04 3.98
CA GLU A 248 -11.63 2.10 5.24
C GLU A 248 -12.27 3.49 5.47
N GLU A 249 -11.69 4.54 4.88
CA GLU A 249 -12.23 5.90 4.92
C GLU A 249 -13.38 6.12 3.93
N GLN A 250 -13.71 5.17 3.05
CA GLN A 250 -14.75 5.33 2.03
C GLN A 250 -16.10 4.77 2.48
N LYS A 251 -17.21 5.38 2.03
CA LYS A 251 -18.55 4.82 2.27
C LYS A 251 -18.72 3.46 1.56
N PRO A 252 -19.57 2.55 2.08
CA PRO A 252 -19.86 1.28 1.42
C PRO A 252 -20.24 1.46 -0.06
N GLY A 253 -19.65 0.65 -0.94
CA GLY A 253 -19.89 0.71 -2.39
C GLY A 253 -19.29 1.92 -3.13
N VAL A 254 -18.52 2.78 -2.45
CA VAL A 254 -17.81 3.91 -3.10
C VAL A 254 -16.57 3.44 -3.84
N PHE A 255 -15.79 2.52 -3.27
CA PHE A 255 -14.52 2.08 -3.84
C PHE A 255 -14.60 1.66 -5.32
N PRO A 256 -15.54 0.79 -5.76
CA PRO A 256 -15.68 0.45 -7.17
C PRO A 256 -16.05 1.65 -8.08
N LYS A 257 -16.77 2.65 -7.54
CA LYS A 257 -17.13 3.87 -8.27
C LYS A 257 -15.91 4.78 -8.43
N THR A 258 -15.09 4.91 -7.39
CA THR A 258 -13.80 5.61 -7.42
C THR A 258 -12.91 5.05 -8.53
N LEU A 259 -12.72 3.72 -8.56
CA LEU A 259 -11.94 3.05 -9.61
C LEU A 259 -12.49 3.30 -11.02
N LYS A 260 -13.82 3.26 -11.18
CA LYS A 260 -14.48 3.54 -12.46
C LYS A 260 -14.23 4.98 -12.91
N ASN A 261 -14.41 5.95 -12.03
CA ASN A 261 -14.28 7.37 -12.37
C ASN A 261 -12.84 7.72 -12.79
N MET A 262 -11.86 7.22 -12.04
CA MET A 262 -10.44 7.37 -12.38
C MET A 262 -10.11 6.77 -13.75
N TRP A 263 -10.58 5.55 -14.00
CA TRP A 263 -10.39 4.89 -15.29
C TRP A 263 -11.01 5.69 -16.44
N VAL A 264 -12.23 6.22 -16.28
CA VAL A 264 -12.87 7.05 -17.33
C VAL A 264 -12.04 8.28 -17.65
N ALA A 265 -11.54 9.00 -16.63
CA ALA A 265 -10.72 10.19 -16.85
C ALA A 265 -9.47 9.88 -17.68
N VAL A 266 -8.72 8.85 -17.28
CA VAL A 266 -7.47 8.42 -17.96
C VAL A 266 -7.75 7.88 -19.37
N ALA A 267 -8.82 7.08 -19.53
CA ALA A 267 -9.18 6.49 -20.82
C ALA A 267 -9.57 7.55 -21.87
N ILE A 268 -10.06 8.71 -21.43
CA ILE A 268 -10.38 9.83 -22.30
C ILE A 268 -9.14 10.70 -22.51
N PHE A 269 -8.55 11.22 -21.44
CA PHE A 269 -7.54 12.27 -21.55
C PHE A 269 -6.19 11.77 -22.03
N ASN A 270 -5.69 10.62 -21.60
CA ASN A 270 -4.34 10.19 -22.01
C ASN A 270 -4.24 9.99 -23.53
N PRO A 271 -5.11 9.19 -24.19
CA PRO A 271 -5.03 9.01 -25.63
C PRO A 271 -5.34 10.30 -26.40
N LEU A 272 -6.30 11.09 -25.92
CA LEU A 272 -6.71 12.34 -26.57
C LEU A 272 -5.60 13.39 -26.53
N ILE A 273 -5.01 13.64 -25.37
CA ILE A 273 -3.92 14.61 -25.21
C ILE A 273 -2.71 14.18 -26.04
N SER A 274 -2.40 12.88 -26.08
CA SER A 274 -1.33 12.38 -26.93
C SER A 274 -1.61 12.54 -28.42
N LEU A 275 -2.87 12.46 -28.87
CA LEU A 275 -3.22 12.73 -30.25
C LEU A 275 -3.10 14.22 -30.56
N LEU A 276 -3.58 15.06 -29.65
CA LEU A 276 -3.54 16.51 -29.78
C LEU A 276 -2.11 17.06 -29.72
N SER A 277 -1.20 16.44 -28.95
CA SER A 277 0.20 16.85 -28.96
C SER A 277 0.82 16.67 -30.35
N LEU A 278 0.51 15.56 -31.04
CA LEU A 278 0.95 15.32 -32.42
C LEU A 278 0.35 16.30 -33.44
N SER A 279 -0.76 16.96 -33.13
CA SER A 279 -1.32 18.01 -34.00
C SER A 279 -0.83 19.42 -33.68
N LEU A 280 -0.31 19.63 -32.47
CA LEU A 280 0.08 20.97 -31.98
C LEU A 280 1.59 21.20 -31.99
N LEU A 281 2.40 20.15 -31.85
CA LEU A 281 3.85 20.24 -31.74
C LEU A 281 4.54 19.28 -32.71
N PRO A 282 5.72 19.65 -33.27
CA PRO A 282 6.54 18.73 -34.04
C PRO A 282 6.92 17.48 -33.25
N LEU A 283 6.85 16.30 -33.86
CA LEU A 283 7.17 15.02 -33.19
C LEU A 283 8.57 15.04 -32.55
N ALA A 284 9.54 15.63 -33.23
CA ALA A 284 10.91 15.74 -32.73
C ALA A 284 11.03 16.58 -31.44
N GLU A 285 10.10 17.50 -31.19
CA GLU A 285 10.05 18.26 -29.94
C GLU A 285 9.41 17.44 -28.82
N ILE A 286 8.32 16.74 -29.11
CA ILE A 286 7.64 15.85 -28.15
C ILE A 286 8.59 14.73 -27.69
N GLN A 287 9.38 14.16 -28.61
CA GLN A 287 10.33 13.08 -28.31
C GLN A 287 11.51 13.52 -27.43
N LYS A 288 11.76 14.83 -27.26
CA LYS A 288 12.72 15.34 -26.27
C LYS A 288 12.20 15.24 -24.84
N VAL A 289 10.94 14.82 -24.66
CA VAL A 289 10.25 14.70 -23.37
C VAL A 289 10.28 16.04 -22.61
N PRO A 290 9.68 17.12 -23.19
CA PRO A 290 9.66 18.41 -22.51
C PRO A 290 8.89 18.28 -21.18
N PRO A 291 9.44 18.81 -20.08
CA PRO A 291 8.84 18.67 -18.76
C PRO A 291 7.51 19.45 -18.63
N ASP A 292 7.26 20.42 -19.52
CA ASP A 292 6.08 21.27 -19.53
C ASP A 292 5.22 21.11 -20.80
N LEU A 293 5.18 19.90 -21.39
CA LEU A 293 4.49 19.61 -22.66
C LEU A 293 3.09 20.25 -22.76
N LEU A 294 2.25 20.08 -21.73
CA LEU A 294 0.88 20.60 -21.76
C LEU A 294 0.85 22.13 -21.73
N ALA A 295 1.80 22.78 -21.07
CA ALA A 295 1.90 24.24 -21.07
C ALA A 295 2.29 24.76 -22.46
N GLN A 296 3.20 24.08 -23.16
CA GLN A 296 3.55 24.40 -24.55
C GLN A 296 2.36 24.20 -25.49
N MET A 297 1.60 23.12 -25.33
CA MET A 297 0.35 22.90 -26.08
C MET A 297 -0.65 24.04 -25.83
N GLY A 298 -0.79 24.49 -24.57
CA GLY A 298 -1.66 25.62 -24.24
C GLY A 298 -1.21 26.95 -24.83
N ASP A 299 0.10 27.17 -24.94
CA ASP A 299 0.67 28.35 -25.60
C ASP A 299 0.31 28.36 -27.10
N VAL A 300 0.37 27.22 -27.77
CA VAL A 300 0.00 27.08 -29.18
C VAL A 300 -1.50 27.31 -29.40
N THR A 301 -2.36 26.81 -28.51
CA THR A 301 -3.82 26.87 -28.73
C THR A 301 -4.45 28.21 -28.33
N LEU A 302 -4.10 28.75 -27.16
CA LEU A 302 -4.72 29.95 -26.58
C LEU A 302 -3.70 31.00 -26.11
N GLY A 303 -2.41 30.83 -26.44
CA GLY A 303 -1.36 31.77 -26.11
C GLY A 303 -0.88 31.71 -24.66
N ASN A 304 0.01 32.65 -24.33
CA ASN A 304 0.76 32.66 -23.08
C ASN A 304 -0.12 32.67 -21.81
N PHE A 305 -1.31 33.26 -21.87
CA PHE A 305 -2.23 33.22 -20.72
C PHE A 305 -2.62 31.78 -20.36
N PHE A 306 -2.94 30.96 -21.37
CA PHE A 306 -3.32 29.58 -21.13
C PHE A 306 -2.12 28.69 -20.77
N ARG A 307 -0.93 28.99 -21.30
CA ARG A 307 0.34 28.42 -20.82
C ARG A 307 0.51 28.61 -19.31
N LEU A 308 0.32 29.83 -18.80
CA LEU A 308 0.42 30.12 -17.37
C LEU A 308 -0.69 29.45 -16.56
N TRP A 309 -1.93 29.42 -17.09
CA TRP A 309 -3.05 28.70 -16.48
C TRP A 309 -2.75 27.21 -16.28
N ILE A 310 -2.27 26.53 -17.34
CA ILE A 310 -1.88 25.12 -17.27
C ILE A 310 -0.70 24.93 -16.31
N SER A 311 0.23 25.87 -16.26
CA SER A 311 1.35 25.79 -15.32
C SER A 311 0.89 25.88 -13.86
N ILE A 312 -0.09 26.75 -13.54
CA ILE A 312 -0.73 26.80 -12.22
C ILE A 312 -1.48 25.49 -11.92
N ASP A 313 -2.25 25.00 -12.88
CA ASP A 313 -2.98 23.73 -12.76
C ASP A 313 -2.05 22.55 -12.46
N ALA A 314 -0.97 22.43 -13.24
CA ALA A 314 0.04 21.39 -13.09
C ALA A 314 0.66 21.41 -11.69
N VAL A 315 1.04 22.60 -11.18
CA VAL A 315 1.55 22.76 -9.81
C VAL A 315 0.54 22.25 -8.79
N LEU A 316 -0.74 22.60 -8.93
CA LEU A 316 -1.80 22.23 -7.98
C LEU A 316 -2.09 20.72 -8.01
N VAL A 317 -2.29 20.13 -9.19
CA VAL A 317 -2.67 18.72 -9.30
C VAL A 317 -1.51 17.77 -8.94
N LEU A 318 -0.28 18.10 -9.32
CA LEU A 318 0.92 17.33 -8.94
C LEU A 318 1.21 17.47 -7.43
N SER A 319 0.94 18.64 -6.84
CA SER A 319 0.93 18.81 -5.38
C SER A 319 -0.13 17.91 -4.72
N GLY A 320 -1.28 17.71 -5.37
CA GLY A 320 -2.29 16.72 -4.97
C GLY A 320 -1.76 15.28 -4.98
N ALA A 321 -0.96 14.89 -5.98
CA ALA A 321 -0.30 13.57 -6.03
C ALA A 321 0.70 13.37 -4.88
N VAL A 322 1.47 14.42 -4.52
CA VAL A 322 2.34 14.41 -3.32
C VAL A 322 1.51 14.15 -2.06
N LEU A 323 0.38 14.85 -1.90
CA LEU A 323 -0.53 14.63 -0.79
C LEU A 323 -1.05 13.18 -0.73
N THR A 324 -1.46 12.62 -1.87
CA THR A 324 -1.93 11.24 -1.98
C THR A 324 -0.85 10.24 -1.55
N SER A 325 0.41 10.50 -1.87
CA SER A 325 1.54 9.66 -1.42
C SER A 325 1.72 9.68 0.11
N TYR A 326 1.60 10.86 0.75
CA TYR A 326 1.64 10.96 2.22
C TYR A 326 0.49 10.18 2.88
N VAL A 327 -0.73 10.28 2.34
CA VAL A 327 -1.90 9.54 2.83
C VAL A 327 -1.66 8.03 2.68
N GLY A 328 -1.21 7.60 1.49
CA GLY A 328 -0.95 6.20 1.18
C GLY A 328 0.13 5.55 2.06
N VAL A 329 1.27 6.22 2.25
CA VAL A 329 2.35 5.74 3.12
C VAL A 329 1.94 5.71 4.58
N THR A 330 1.20 6.71 5.04
CA THR A 330 0.70 6.74 6.42
C THR A 330 -0.20 5.54 6.70
N GLY A 331 -1.14 5.24 5.80
CA GLY A 331 -2.01 4.05 5.90
C GLY A 331 -1.21 2.74 5.91
N LEU A 332 -0.26 2.58 4.98
CA LEU A 332 0.55 1.37 4.87
C LEU A 332 1.46 1.17 6.09
N VAL A 333 2.26 2.17 6.47
CA VAL A 333 3.23 2.06 7.56
C VAL A 333 2.51 1.90 8.90
N ARG A 334 1.38 2.57 9.11
CA ARG A 334 0.54 2.36 10.30
C ARG A 334 0.08 0.91 10.38
N ARG A 335 -0.45 0.35 9.28
CA ARG A 335 -0.90 -1.05 9.23
C ARG A 335 0.25 -2.03 9.50
N MET A 336 1.38 -1.86 8.84
CA MET A 336 2.57 -2.68 9.05
C MET A 336 3.10 -2.59 10.49
N SER A 337 3.05 -1.39 11.09
CA SER A 337 3.46 -1.17 12.48
C SER A 337 2.50 -1.86 13.43
N LEU A 338 1.18 -1.74 13.25
CA LEU A 338 0.19 -2.49 14.04
C LEU A 338 0.50 -3.99 14.01
N ASP A 339 0.80 -4.53 12.83
CA ASP A 339 1.11 -5.94 12.63
C ASP A 339 2.55 -6.34 13.03
N ARG A 340 3.34 -5.45 13.64
CA ARG A 340 4.75 -5.67 14.07
C ARG A 340 5.74 -5.96 12.95
N CYS A 341 5.41 -5.64 11.71
CA CYS A 341 6.37 -5.63 10.61
C CYS A 341 7.32 -4.42 10.71
N LEU A 342 6.90 -3.36 11.40
CA LEU A 342 7.67 -2.15 11.67
C LEU A 342 7.69 -1.78 13.17
N PRO A 343 8.59 -0.88 13.62
CA PRO A 343 8.68 -0.44 15.02
C PRO A 343 7.38 0.22 15.53
N GLN A 344 6.98 -0.10 16.77
CA GLN A 344 5.75 0.44 17.37
C GLN A 344 5.78 1.96 17.60
N VAL A 345 6.97 2.56 17.69
CA VAL A 345 7.14 4.02 17.85
C VAL A 345 6.46 4.81 16.72
N LEU A 346 6.38 4.22 15.52
CA LEU A 346 5.71 4.83 14.36
C LEU A 346 4.20 5.03 14.58
N LEU A 347 3.59 4.28 15.50
CA LEU A 347 2.17 4.43 15.85
C LEU A 347 1.92 5.61 16.80
N LYS A 348 2.96 6.28 17.30
CA LYS A 348 2.79 7.41 18.21
C LYS A 348 2.12 8.58 17.48
N GLU A 349 1.00 9.02 18.05
CA GLU A 349 0.23 10.16 17.56
C GLU A 349 0.70 11.45 18.22
N ASN A 350 0.59 12.58 17.51
CA ASN A 350 0.88 13.89 18.10
C ASN A 350 -0.28 14.36 19.01
N ALA A 351 0.02 15.27 19.94
CA ALA A 351 -0.98 15.74 20.91
C ALA A 351 -2.02 16.72 20.34
N TRP A 352 -1.77 17.30 19.17
CA TRP A 352 -2.61 18.39 18.63
C TRP A 352 -3.74 17.87 17.73
N LYS A 353 -3.41 16.92 16.86
CA LYS A 353 -4.27 16.43 15.78
C LYS A 353 -4.27 14.91 15.67
N HIS A 354 -3.60 14.22 16.59
CA HIS A 354 -3.58 12.76 16.65
C HIS A 354 -3.03 12.09 15.38
N THR A 355 -2.11 12.75 14.65
CA THR A 355 -1.50 12.18 13.43
C THR A 355 -0.19 11.45 13.72
N ASN A 356 0.14 10.42 12.92
CA ASN A 356 1.37 9.61 13.03
C ASN A 356 2.61 10.36 12.50
N HIS A 357 3.00 11.44 13.18
CA HIS A 357 4.07 12.36 12.79
C HIS A 357 5.42 11.70 12.48
N TYR A 358 5.81 10.61 13.16
CA TYR A 358 7.05 9.90 12.83
C TYR A 358 7.02 9.24 11.45
N ILE A 359 5.86 8.75 11.01
CA ILE A 359 5.71 8.19 9.66
C ILE A 359 5.89 9.30 8.63
N ILE A 360 5.22 10.44 8.85
CA ILE A 360 5.25 11.60 7.94
C ILE A 360 6.67 12.17 7.82
N LEU A 361 7.35 12.40 8.95
CA LEU A 361 8.72 12.91 8.97
C LEU A 361 9.71 11.90 8.39
N GLY A 362 9.57 10.61 8.70
CA GLY A 362 10.38 9.55 8.12
C GLY A 362 10.24 9.49 6.60
N PHE A 363 9.01 9.56 6.09
CA PHE A 363 8.76 9.61 4.65
C PHE A 363 9.36 10.85 3.99
N PHE A 364 9.20 12.04 4.59
CA PHE A 364 9.85 13.26 4.10
C PHE A 364 11.37 13.12 3.99
N LEU A 365 12.02 12.56 5.03
CA LEU A 365 13.47 12.33 5.02
C LEU A 365 13.91 11.35 3.93
N VAL A 366 13.14 10.28 3.69
CA VAL A 366 13.41 9.33 2.61
C VAL A 366 13.21 9.99 1.24
N CYS A 367 12.17 10.78 1.05
CA CYS A 367 11.97 11.54 -0.20
C CYS A 367 13.14 12.51 -0.47
N CYS A 368 13.59 13.24 0.56
CA CYS A 368 14.75 14.11 0.44
C CYS A 368 16.03 13.32 0.13
N SER A 369 16.24 12.16 0.77
CA SER A 369 17.44 11.35 0.54
C SER A 369 17.52 10.86 -0.91
N ILE A 370 16.40 10.40 -1.48
CA ILE A 370 16.34 10.01 -2.90
C ILE A 370 16.70 11.19 -3.78
N LEU A 371 16.10 12.35 -3.54
CA LEU A 371 16.36 13.56 -4.34
C LEU A 371 17.85 13.98 -4.30
N PHE A 372 18.51 13.90 -3.14
CA PHE A 372 19.94 14.19 -3.01
C PHE A 372 20.82 13.17 -3.74
N VAL A 373 20.52 11.88 -3.62
CA VAL A 373 21.28 10.80 -4.26
C VAL A 373 21.18 10.89 -5.78
N THR A 374 19.99 11.17 -6.31
CA THR A 374 19.76 11.30 -7.75
C THR A 374 20.10 12.70 -8.29
N LYS A 375 20.42 13.66 -7.41
CA LYS A 375 20.63 15.08 -7.73
C LYS A 375 19.46 15.70 -8.50
N GLY A 376 18.24 15.23 -8.24
CA GLY A 376 17.04 15.67 -8.94
C GLY A 376 16.93 15.17 -10.38
N ASN A 377 17.69 14.15 -10.79
CA ASN A 377 17.55 13.57 -12.12
C ASN A 377 16.24 12.76 -12.22
N VAL A 378 15.25 13.36 -12.89
CA VAL A 378 13.91 12.79 -13.07
C VAL A 378 13.95 11.43 -13.77
N THR A 379 14.83 11.23 -14.74
CA THR A 379 14.93 9.97 -15.49
C THR A 379 15.28 8.80 -14.58
N LEU A 380 16.23 9.00 -13.66
CA LEU A 380 16.63 7.97 -12.69
C LEU A 380 15.48 7.62 -11.73
N LEU A 381 14.70 8.62 -11.31
CA LEU A 381 13.53 8.37 -10.46
C LEU A 381 12.40 7.67 -11.21
N ALA A 382 12.15 8.04 -12.46
CA ALA A 382 11.09 7.48 -13.28
C ALA A 382 11.26 5.97 -13.49
N GLY A 383 12.50 5.50 -13.62
CA GLY A 383 12.83 4.07 -13.68
C GLY A 383 12.43 3.31 -12.42
N VAL A 384 12.88 3.80 -11.25
CA VAL A 384 12.55 3.24 -9.93
C VAL A 384 11.04 3.24 -9.71
N TYR A 385 10.38 4.33 -10.09
CA TYR A 385 8.95 4.48 -9.99
C TYR A 385 8.22 3.40 -10.79
N THR A 386 8.54 3.29 -12.07
CA THR A 386 7.86 2.38 -13.00
C THR A 386 8.01 0.92 -12.56
N LEU A 387 9.23 0.50 -12.19
CA LEU A 387 9.49 -0.86 -11.73
C LEU A 387 8.78 -1.17 -10.42
N SER A 388 8.78 -0.25 -9.45
CA SER A 388 8.10 -0.42 -8.17
C SER A 388 6.59 -0.52 -8.35
N PHE A 389 5.99 0.44 -9.06
CA PHE A 389 4.56 0.52 -9.33
C PHE A 389 4.05 -0.74 -10.06
N LEU A 390 4.71 -1.13 -11.16
CA LEU A 390 4.31 -2.30 -11.92
C LEU A 390 4.47 -3.59 -11.11
N SER A 391 5.51 -3.70 -10.29
CA SER A 391 5.66 -4.84 -9.40
C SER A 391 4.51 -4.94 -8.38
N VAL A 392 4.05 -3.80 -7.83
CA VAL A 392 2.87 -3.74 -6.96
C VAL A 392 1.60 -4.18 -7.70
N MET A 393 1.39 -3.73 -8.94
CA MET A 393 0.25 -4.17 -9.76
C MET A 393 0.28 -5.67 -10.05
N ALA A 394 1.45 -6.21 -10.39
CA ALA A 394 1.64 -7.64 -10.63
C ALA A 394 1.32 -8.46 -9.37
N LEU A 395 1.81 -8.02 -8.21
CA LEU A 395 1.51 -8.64 -6.92
C LEU A 395 0.03 -8.55 -6.56
N PHE A 396 -0.66 -7.49 -6.97
CA PHE A 396 -2.10 -7.35 -6.78
C PHE A 396 -2.88 -8.38 -7.63
N ALA A 397 -2.49 -8.58 -8.88
CA ALA A 397 -3.08 -9.60 -9.75
C ALA A 397 -2.80 -11.03 -9.22
N ILE A 398 -1.57 -11.31 -8.79
CA ILE A 398 -1.20 -12.58 -8.16
C ILE A 398 -2.00 -12.79 -6.86
N GLY A 399 -2.07 -11.78 -6.01
CA GLY A 399 -2.82 -11.81 -4.76
C GLY A 399 -4.32 -12.04 -4.98
N ASN A 400 -4.92 -11.45 -6.02
CA ASN A 400 -6.30 -11.75 -6.40
C ASN A 400 -6.48 -13.23 -6.80
N GLY A 401 -5.55 -13.79 -7.57
CA GLY A 401 -5.53 -15.23 -7.87
C GLY A 401 -5.43 -16.09 -6.61
N LEU A 402 -4.54 -15.73 -5.68
CA LEU A 402 -4.40 -16.43 -4.40
C LEU A 402 -5.65 -16.32 -3.52
N LEU A 403 -6.31 -15.16 -3.52
CA LEU A 403 -7.58 -14.94 -2.83
C LEU A 403 -8.67 -15.88 -3.38
N LYS A 404 -8.73 -16.09 -4.71
CA LYS A 404 -9.67 -17.05 -5.33
C LYS A 404 -9.42 -18.48 -4.89
N VAL A 405 -8.16 -18.89 -4.75
CA VAL A 405 -7.81 -20.28 -4.40
C VAL A 405 -7.88 -20.53 -2.90
N ARG A 406 -7.24 -19.68 -2.08
CA ARG A 406 -7.06 -19.90 -0.64
C ARG A 406 -8.19 -19.35 0.21
N ARG A 407 -9.03 -18.47 -0.34
CA ARG A 407 -10.12 -17.78 0.36
C ARG A 407 -11.40 -17.78 -0.46
N ALA A 408 -11.70 -18.91 -1.12
CA ALA A 408 -12.83 -19.06 -2.03
C ALA A 408 -14.20 -18.75 -1.39
N GLN A 409 -14.33 -18.96 -0.07
CA GLN A 409 -15.57 -18.75 0.68
C GLN A 409 -15.81 -17.29 1.08
N LEU A 410 -14.83 -16.40 0.91
CA LEU A 410 -15.02 -14.98 1.25
C LEU A 410 -16.07 -14.34 0.33
N PRO A 411 -17.07 -13.64 0.90
CA PRO A 411 -18.08 -12.96 0.12
C PRO A 411 -17.46 -11.82 -0.70
N ARG A 412 -17.89 -11.68 -1.95
CA ARG A 412 -17.40 -10.69 -2.92
C ARG A 412 -18.56 -10.07 -3.66
N GLU A 413 -18.57 -8.73 -3.74
CA GLU A 413 -19.55 -8.01 -4.56
C GLU A 413 -19.16 -8.01 -6.04
N ILE A 414 -17.86 -8.12 -6.33
CA ILE A 414 -17.29 -8.06 -7.69
C ILE A 414 -16.39 -9.27 -7.91
N TYR A 415 -16.49 -9.88 -9.09
CA TYR A 415 -15.63 -10.99 -9.49
C TYR A 415 -14.85 -10.63 -10.77
N ALA A 416 -13.52 -10.72 -10.72
CA ALA A 416 -12.67 -10.73 -11.90
C ALA A 416 -12.60 -12.17 -12.45
N SER A 417 -12.67 -12.35 -13.77
CA SER A 417 -12.47 -13.67 -14.37
C SER A 417 -10.98 -14.03 -14.35
N TRP A 418 -10.64 -15.33 -14.26
CA TRP A 418 -9.25 -15.78 -14.38
C TRP A 418 -8.57 -15.29 -15.66
N PHE A 419 -9.32 -15.24 -16.76
CA PHE A 419 -8.86 -14.70 -18.03
C PHE A 419 -8.43 -13.22 -17.91
N SER A 420 -9.24 -12.38 -17.26
CA SER A 420 -8.88 -10.98 -17.01
C SER A 420 -7.64 -10.85 -16.11
N VAL A 421 -7.51 -11.69 -15.09
CA VAL A 421 -6.35 -11.69 -14.17
C VAL A 421 -5.07 -12.07 -14.92
N ILE A 422 -5.11 -13.12 -15.74
CA ILE A 422 -3.94 -13.61 -16.49
C ILE A 422 -3.51 -12.56 -17.52
N ILE A 423 -4.43 -11.98 -18.28
CA ILE A 423 -4.09 -10.93 -19.26
C ILE A 423 -3.47 -9.72 -18.58
N ALA A 424 -4.09 -9.25 -17.49
CA ALA A 424 -3.60 -8.10 -16.75
C ALA A 424 -2.19 -8.33 -16.18
N LEU A 425 -1.95 -9.52 -15.61
CA LEU A 425 -0.63 -9.90 -15.10
C LEU A 425 0.40 -9.97 -16.22
N THR A 426 0.09 -10.65 -17.34
CA THR A 426 0.99 -10.74 -18.49
C THR A 426 1.33 -9.35 -19.05
N ALA A 427 0.35 -8.47 -19.18
CA ALA A 427 0.56 -7.11 -19.67
C ALA A 427 1.50 -6.31 -18.75
N VAL A 428 1.30 -6.38 -17.43
CA VAL A 428 2.19 -5.72 -16.47
C VAL A 428 3.61 -6.31 -16.50
N VAL A 429 3.75 -7.63 -16.57
CA VAL A 429 5.06 -8.30 -16.68
C VAL A 429 5.77 -7.86 -17.96
N LEU A 430 5.07 -7.78 -19.09
CA LEU A 430 5.63 -7.25 -20.33
C LEU A 430 6.05 -5.78 -20.19
N GLY A 431 5.28 -4.96 -19.47
CA GLY A 431 5.65 -3.59 -19.14
C GLY A 431 6.93 -3.50 -18.30
N ILE A 432 7.09 -4.36 -17.29
CA ILE A 432 8.32 -4.46 -16.48
C ILE A 432 9.51 -4.85 -17.37
N LEU A 433 9.38 -5.93 -18.14
CA LEU A 433 10.44 -6.39 -19.04
C LEU A 433 10.83 -5.33 -20.06
N GLY A 434 9.84 -4.63 -20.64
CA GLY A 434 10.10 -3.53 -21.56
C GLY A 434 10.89 -2.40 -20.93
N ASN A 435 10.58 -1.99 -19.69
CA ASN A 435 11.32 -0.94 -18.99
C ASN A 435 12.76 -1.37 -18.63
N ILE A 436 12.97 -2.63 -18.26
CA ILE A 436 14.31 -3.17 -17.98
C ILE A 436 15.16 -3.21 -19.26
N ILE A 437 14.56 -3.58 -20.39
CA ILE A 437 15.24 -3.64 -21.69
C ILE A 437 15.54 -2.23 -22.23
N LEU A 438 14.66 -1.25 -21.96
CA LEU A 438 14.86 0.15 -22.38
C LEU A 438 16.10 0.77 -21.75
N ASP A 439 16.27 0.59 -20.45
CA ASP A 439 17.43 1.12 -19.73
C ASP A 439 17.73 0.22 -18.52
N THR A 440 18.82 -0.52 -18.61
CA THR A 440 19.28 -1.42 -17.54
C THR A 440 19.69 -0.66 -16.28
N HIS A 441 20.03 0.63 -16.39
CA HIS A 441 20.37 1.45 -15.24
C HIS A 441 19.18 1.68 -14.31
N ASN A 442 17.95 1.67 -14.84
CA ASN A 442 16.74 1.75 -14.03
C ASN A 442 16.64 0.57 -13.04
N LEU A 443 17.06 -0.62 -13.48
CA LEU A 443 17.06 -1.83 -12.65
C LEU A 443 18.10 -1.70 -11.52
N GLU A 444 19.31 -1.26 -11.83
CA GLU A 444 20.40 -1.10 -10.83
C GLU A 444 19.97 -0.19 -9.68
N ILE A 445 19.37 0.96 -9.99
CA ILE A 445 18.92 1.92 -8.98
C ILE A 445 17.74 1.37 -8.19
N PHE A 446 16.77 0.78 -8.88
CA PHE A 446 15.64 0.11 -8.25
C PHE A 446 16.10 -0.94 -7.26
N GLU A 447 17.06 -1.80 -7.64
CA GLU A 447 17.63 -2.83 -6.77
C GLU A 447 18.30 -2.24 -5.54
N ILE A 448 19.10 -1.17 -5.67
CA ILE A 448 19.74 -0.52 -4.53
C ILE A 448 18.69 -0.04 -3.52
N TYR A 449 17.68 0.71 -3.96
CA TYR A 449 16.65 1.22 -3.05
C TYR A 449 15.76 0.11 -2.50
N PHE A 450 15.45 -0.90 -3.31
CA PHE A 450 14.69 -2.05 -2.86
C PHE A 450 15.46 -2.81 -1.79
N VAL A 451 16.76 -3.08 -1.98
CA VAL A 451 17.61 -3.77 -1.00
C VAL A 451 17.73 -2.97 0.29
N VAL A 452 17.91 -1.64 0.23
CA VAL A 452 17.96 -0.79 1.43
C VAL A 452 16.63 -0.84 2.19
N THR A 453 15.51 -0.62 1.49
CA THR A 453 14.17 -0.62 2.09
C THR A 453 13.82 -2.00 2.67
N PHE A 454 14.09 -3.06 1.91
CA PHE A 454 13.92 -4.44 2.31
C PHE A 454 14.78 -4.78 3.53
N SER A 455 16.04 -4.33 3.58
CA SER A 455 16.94 -4.60 4.71
C SER A 455 16.40 -4.01 6.01
N ILE A 456 15.89 -2.76 5.98
CA ILE A 456 15.29 -2.11 7.16
C ILE A 456 14.09 -2.92 7.69
N ILE A 457 13.21 -3.35 6.80
CA ILE A 457 12.03 -4.15 7.16
C ILE A 457 12.45 -5.56 7.62
N ALA A 458 13.38 -6.20 6.91
CA ALA A 458 13.91 -7.51 7.23
C ALA A 458 14.51 -7.53 8.64
N ILE A 459 15.38 -6.56 8.98
CA ILE A 459 15.94 -6.38 10.32
C ILE A 459 14.83 -6.34 11.38
N THR A 460 13.73 -5.65 11.11
CA THR A 460 12.59 -5.59 12.04
C THR A 460 11.87 -6.93 12.19
N LEU A 461 11.74 -7.69 11.09
CA LEU A 461 11.13 -9.03 11.11
C LEU A 461 12.00 -10.07 11.83
N ILE A 462 13.32 -9.99 11.72
CA ILE A 462 14.26 -10.92 12.38
C ILE A 462 14.82 -10.37 13.70
N ARG A 463 14.33 -9.22 14.19
CA ARG A 463 14.87 -8.54 15.39
C ARG A 463 14.99 -9.44 16.61
N THR A 464 14.04 -10.35 16.83
CA THR A 464 14.07 -11.29 17.96
C THR A 464 15.20 -12.30 17.81
N GLN A 465 15.52 -12.73 16.59
CA GLN A 465 16.66 -13.60 16.29
C GLN A 465 17.99 -12.85 16.46
N ILE A 466 18.05 -11.59 16.00
CA ILE A 466 19.22 -10.71 16.20
C ILE A 466 19.47 -10.52 17.69
N LEU A 467 18.46 -10.14 18.47
CA LEU A 467 18.58 -9.94 19.91
C LEU A 467 19.02 -11.22 20.64
N ARG A 468 18.53 -12.39 20.22
CA ARG A 468 19.00 -13.68 20.74
C ARG A 468 20.47 -13.95 20.40
N GLY A 469 20.90 -13.63 19.18
CA GLY A 469 22.29 -13.73 18.76
C GLY A 469 23.20 -12.80 19.55
N VAL A 470 22.78 -11.54 19.75
CA VAL A 470 23.48 -10.57 20.61
C VAL A 470 23.56 -11.09 22.04
N LEU A 471 22.46 -11.64 22.59
CA LEU A 471 22.47 -12.21 23.93
C LEU A 471 23.47 -13.37 24.05
N PHE A 472 23.51 -14.27 23.07
CA PHE A 472 24.48 -15.37 23.02
C PHE A 472 25.92 -14.87 22.96
N LEU A 473 26.20 -13.86 22.13
CA LEU A 473 27.53 -13.24 22.04
C LEU A 473 27.92 -12.57 23.36
N VAL A 474 27.02 -11.82 23.98
CA VAL A 474 27.25 -11.17 25.28
C VAL A 474 27.52 -12.22 26.37
N GLN A 475 26.76 -13.31 26.39
CA GLN A 475 26.98 -14.39 27.37
C GLN A 475 28.31 -15.12 27.16
N ASN A 476 28.76 -15.29 25.91
CA ASN A 476 29.98 -16.05 25.61
C ASN A 476 31.26 -15.22 25.60
N PHE A 477 31.22 -13.94 25.20
CA PHE A 477 32.41 -13.10 25.06
C PHE A 477 32.64 -12.14 26.23
N THR A 478 31.61 -11.79 27.01
CA THR A 478 31.70 -10.79 28.08
C THR A 478 31.87 -11.41 29.48
N SER A 479 32.51 -12.58 29.57
CA SER A 479 32.90 -13.18 30.86
C SER A 479 33.96 -12.36 31.62
N SER A 480 34.65 -11.44 30.95
CA SER A 480 35.69 -10.58 31.54
C SER A 480 35.15 -9.29 32.19
N ILE A 481 33.89 -8.90 31.96
CA ILE A 481 33.26 -7.71 32.57
C ILE A 481 31.82 -8.07 32.98
N VAL A 482 31.70 -8.69 34.15
CA VAL A 482 30.46 -9.30 34.68
C VAL A 482 29.30 -8.29 34.75
N ASP A 483 29.55 -7.05 35.18
CA ASP A 483 28.50 -6.05 35.38
C ASP A 483 27.89 -5.53 34.07
N VAL A 484 28.73 -5.28 33.05
CA VAL A 484 28.26 -4.86 31.71
C VAL A 484 27.51 -6.00 31.02
N SER A 485 28.00 -7.24 31.16
CA SER A 485 27.33 -8.44 30.65
C SER A 485 25.93 -8.61 31.24
N ASN A 486 25.79 -8.40 32.55
CA ASN A 486 24.52 -8.54 33.25
C ASN A 486 23.54 -7.42 32.90
N SER A 487 23.97 -6.16 32.82
CA SER A 487 23.10 -5.03 32.45
C SER A 487 22.61 -5.14 31.00
N VAL A 488 23.51 -5.42 30.06
CA VAL A 488 23.14 -5.58 28.63
C VAL A 488 22.29 -6.83 28.45
N GLY A 489 22.65 -7.96 29.08
CA GLY A 489 21.89 -9.21 29.02
C GLY A 489 20.47 -9.06 29.58
N ASN A 490 20.31 -8.35 30.70
CA ASN A 490 18.98 -8.10 31.29
C ASN A 490 18.13 -7.15 30.43
N TYR A 491 18.73 -6.12 29.81
CA TYR A 491 18.03 -5.24 28.88
C TYR A 491 17.59 -5.99 27.61
N VAL A 492 18.47 -6.80 27.02
CA VAL A 492 18.12 -7.61 25.84
C VAL A 492 17.04 -8.64 26.20
N ARG A 493 17.12 -9.28 27.36
CA ARG A 493 16.10 -10.23 27.84
C ARG A 493 14.75 -9.53 28.05
N SER A 494 14.71 -8.35 28.68
CA SER A 494 13.47 -7.62 28.89
C SER A 494 12.81 -7.20 27.57
N GLN A 495 13.60 -6.79 26.57
CA GLN A 495 13.09 -6.49 25.23
C GLN A 495 12.53 -7.73 24.52
N ILE A 496 13.20 -8.89 24.65
CA ILE A 496 12.70 -10.16 24.08
C ILE A 496 11.38 -10.59 24.77
N GLU A 497 11.30 -10.47 26.09
CA GLU A 497 10.11 -10.79 26.87
C GLU A 497 8.95 -9.84 26.53
N GLU A 498 9.21 -8.54 26.41
CA GLU A 498 8.20 -7.55 26.00
C GLU A 498 7.61 -7.89 24.62
N ILE A 499 8.45 -8.29 23.65
CA ILE A 499 7.98 -8.69 22.32
C ILE A 499 7.18 -10.00 22.38
N ASN A 500 7.70 -11.05 23.02
CA ASN A 500 7.13 -12.40 22.98
C ASN A 500 5.95 -12.61 23.94
N SER A 501 5.81 -11.79 24.98
CA SER A 501 4.79 -11.96 26.02
C SER A 501 3.40 -11.52 25.57
N LEU A 502 3.30 -10.70 24.53
CA LEU A 502 2.01 -10.22 24.03
C LEU A 502 1.25 -11.37 23.35
N PRO A 503 0.11 -11.82 23.91
CA PRO A 503 -0.59 -12.97 23.39
C PRO A 503 -1.39 -12.61 22.13
N VAL A 504 -1.57 -13.61 21.26
CA VAL A 504 -2.53 -13.55 20.16
C VAL A 504 -3.83 -14.25 20.56
N VAL A 505 -4.94 -13.90 19.91
CA VAL A 505 -6.24 -14.51 20.11
C VAL A 505 -6.64 -15.27 18.85
N TYR A 506 -7.13 -16.49 19.00
CA TYR A 506 -7.79 -17.23 17.93
C TYR A 506 -9.21 -17.57 18.36
N PHE A 507 -10.20 -17.08 17.61
CA PHE A 507 -11.59 -17.45 17.84
C PHE A 507 -11.92 -18.74 17.11
N THR A 508 -12.46 -19.72 17.83
CA THR A 508 -12.88 -20.99 17.28
C THR A 508 -14.37 -21.22 17.44
N ARG A 509 -15.01 -21.73 16.38
CA ARG A 509 -16.42 -22.14 16.40
C ARG A 509 -16.60 -23.57 16.93
N GLY A 510 -15.58 -24.41 16.86
CA GLY A 510 -15.67 -25.82 17.22
C GLY A 510 -14.34 -26.38 17.76
N ASP A 511 -14.29 -27.69 17.88
CA ASP A 511 -13.21 -28.47 18.50
C ASP A 511 -12.37 -29.28 17.50
N SER A 512 -12.51 -29.03 16.20
CA SER A 512 -11.73 -29.76 15.18
C SER A 512 -10.23 -29.67 15.45
N LEU A 513 -9.63 -30.78 15.88
CA LEU A 513 -8.21 -30.87 16.19
C LEU A 513 -7.33 -30.42 15.01
N SER A 514 -7.74 -30.76 13.78
CA SER A 514 -7.05 -30.33 12.55
C SER A 514 -7.01 -28.79 12.40
N LEU A 515 -8.11 -28.10 12.67
CA LEU A 515 -8.17 -26.63 12.60
C LEU A 515 -7.37 -25.97 13.74
N LEU A 516 -7.49 -26.50 14.96
CA LEU A 516 -6.73 -26.02 16.12
C LEU A 516 -5.21 -26.19 15.90
N ASN A 517 -4.79 -27.34 15.37
CA ASN A 517 -3.41 -27.62 15.03
C ASN A 517 -2.88 -26.67 13.95
N LYS A 518 -3.66 -26.44 12.88
CA LYS A 518 -3.29 -25.46 11.84
C LYS A 518 -3.18 -24.03 12.37
N ALA A 519 -4.07 -23.63 13.28
CA ALA A 519 -4.01 -22.31 13.91
C ALA A 519 -2.75 -22.16 14.78
N ALA A 520 -2.40 -23.18 15.57
CA ALA A 520 -1.17 -23.19 16.37
C ALA A 520 0.08 -23.10 15.49
N LEU A 521 0.17 -23.92 14.43
CA LEU A 521 1.26 -23.87 13.46
C LEU A 521 1.38 -22.49 12.79
N TYR A 522 0.25 -21.89 12.38
CA TYR A 522 0.27 -20.54 11.82
C TYR A 522 0.90 -19.54 12.78
N VAL A 523 0.48 -19.55 14.06
CA VAL A 523 1.01 -18.63 15.09
C VAL A 523 2.51 -18.83 15.28
N ILE A 524 2.98 -20.08 15.35
CA ILE A 524 4.40 -20.42 15.51
C ILE A 524 5.23 -19.92 14.31
N GLU A 525 4.71 -20.08 13.08
CA GLU A 525 5.45 -19.78 11.86
C GLU A 525 5.40 -18.28 11.47
N ASN A 526 4.33 -17.57 11.84
CA ASN A 526 4.04 -16.23 11.31
C ASN A 526 4.03 -15.11 12.35
N GLU A 527 3.85 -15.42 13.64
CA GLU A 527 3.75 -14.41 14.70
C GLU A 527 4.94 -14.39 15.65
N GLN A 528 5.35 -13.20 16.06
CA GLN A 528 6.40 -13.00 17.07
C GLN A 528 5.77 -13.10 18.47
N THR A 529 5.25 -14.27 18.85
CA THR A 529 4.66 -14.54 20.17
C THR A 529 4.86 -15.99 20.58
N LYS A 530 4.79 -16.25 21.89
CA LYS A 530 4.79 -17.59 22.47
C LYS A 530 3.52 -17.91 23.25
N ARG A 531 2.51 -17.05 23.14
CA ARG A 531 1.25 -17.18 23.90
C ARG A 531 0.07 -17.01 22.96
N MET A 532 -0.79 -18.01 22.90
CA MET A 532 -2.05 -18.01 22.17
C MET A 532 -3.21 -18.16 23.15
N LYS A 533 -4.25 -17.34 22.99
CA LYS A 533 -5.53 -17.48 23.68
C LYS A 533 -6.56 -17.98 22.68
N VAL A 534 -7.08 -19.18 22.88
CA VAL A 534 -8.18 -19.70 22.07
C VAL A 534 -9.49 -19.34 22.75
N ILE A 535 -10.31 -18.57 22.04
CA ILE A 535 -11.60 -18.09 22.54
C ILE A 535 -12.72 -18.82 21.83
N HIS A 536 -13.64 -19.39 22.62
CA HIS A 536 -14.91 -19.90 22.12
C HIS A 536 -16.04 -19.07 22.71
N VAL A 537 -16.88 -18.51 21.84
CA VAL A 537 -18.02 -17.68 22.23
C VAL A 537 -19.28 -18.54 22.22
N TYR A 538 -20.01 -18.56 23.34
CA TYR A 538 -21.18 -19.43 23.54
C TYR A 538 -22.35 -18.66 24.17
N GLU A 539 -23.59 -19.04 23.84
CA GLU A 539 -24.79 -18.45 24.45
C GLU A 539 -25.27 -19.30 25.63
N LYS A 540 -25.35 -20.62 25.42
CA LYS A 540 -25.72 -21.64 26.41
C LYS A 540 -24.51 -22.51 26.73
N GLU A 541 -24.44 -23.03 27.96
CA GLU A 541 -23.29 -23.85 28.38
C GLU A 541 -23.15 -25.15 27.58
N GLU A 542 -24.27 -25.68 27.09
CA GLU A 542 -24.34 -26.85 26.21
C GLU A 542 -23.70 -26.60 24.84
N ASP A 543 -23.53 -25.34 24.42
CA ASP A 543 -22.93 -24.99 23.13
C ASP A 543 -21.40 -25.13 23.15
N ILE A 544 -20.78 -25.24 24.33
CA ILE A 544 -19.33 -25.40 24.47
C ILE A 544 -18.96 -26.82 24.00
N PRO A 545 -18.14 -26.98 22.95
CA PRO A 545 -17.77 -28.30 22.47
C PRO A 545 -17.01 -29.08 23.55
N HIS A 546 -17.47 -30.30 23.82
CA HIS A 546 -17.03 -31.11 24.95
C HIS A 546 -15.51 -31.38 24.92
N ASP A 547 -14.96 -31.65 23.73
CA ASP A 547 -13.57 -32.05 23.57
C ASP A 547 -12.61 -30.88 23.28
N LEU A 548 -13.13 -29.65 23.17
CA LEU A 548 -12.33 -28.47 22.83
C LEU A 548 -11.16 -28.25 23.79
N ALA A 549 -11.43 -28.29 25.11
CA ALA A 549 -10.39 -28.08 26.11
C ALA A 549 -9.34 -29.21 26.08
N THR A 550 -9.77 -30.45 25.84
CA THR A 550 -8.88 -31.62 25.72
C THR A 550 -7.99 -31.49 24.51
N HIS A 551 -8.56 -31.23 23.33
CA HIS A 551 -7.81 -31.04 22.09
C HIS A 551 -6.83 -29.86 22.20
N LEU A 552 -7.21 -28.75 22.84
CA LEU A 552 -6.29 -27.64 23.08
C LEU A 552 -5.14 -28.04 23.99
N SER A 553 -5.39 -28.83 25.04
CA SER A 553 -4.34 -29.36 25.90
C SER A 553 -3.38 -30.29 25.15
N GLU A 554 -3.89 -31.10 24.22
CA GLU A 554 -3.06 -31.94 23.37
C GLU A 554 -2.17 -31.12 22.43
N VAL A 555 -2.72 -30.11 21.76
CA VAL A 555 -1.96 -29.21 20.88
C VAL A 555 -0.90 -28.43 21.67
N ASP A 556 -1.22 -27.96 22.87
CA ASP A 556 -0.28 -27.30 23.78
C ASP A 556 0.92 -28.22 24.08
N LYS A 557 0.66 -29.50 24.39
CA LYS A 557 1.70 -30.53 24.63
C LYS A 557 2.53 -30.88 23.40
N ILE A 558 1.92 -30.88 22.21
CA ILE A 558 2.63 -31.13 20.94
C ILE A 558 3.61 -29.99 20.64
N TYR A 559 3.26 -28.75 21.02
CA TYR A 559 4.05 -27.55 20.74
C TYR A 559 4.47 -26.81 22.02
N PRO A 560 5.41 -27.35 22.83
CA PRO A 560 5.81 -26.75 24.12
C PRO A 560 6.36 -25.33 24.00
N GLN A 561 6.81 -24.91 22.81
CA GLN A 561 7.25 -23.54 22.52
C GLN A 561 6.11 -22.50 22.48
N LEU A 562 4.84 -22.94 22.42
CA LEU A 562 3.65 -22.12 22.36
C LEU A 562 2.70 -22.49 23.51
N ARG A 563 2.46 -21.57 24.43
CA ARG A 563 1.43 -21.72 25.46
C ARG A 563 0.05 -21.43 24.90
N ILE A 564 -0.91 -22.34 25.09
CA ILE A 564 -2.29 -22.20 24.61
C ILE A 564 -3.27 -22.09 25.78
N ASP A 565 -3.72 -20.88 26.11
CA ASP A 565 -4.80 -20.69 27.08
C ASP A 565 -6.18 -20.83 26.41
N PHE A 566 -7.10 -21.57 27.02
CA PHE A 566 -8.49 -21.66 26.58
C PHE A 566 -9.37 -20.69 27.39
N VAL A 567 -10.23 -19.95 26.69
CA VAL A 567 -11.19 -19.03 27.29
C VAL A 567 -12.58 -19.23 26.67
N ALA A 568 -13.51 -19.77 27.45
CA ALA A 568 -14.91 -19.81 27.08
C ALA A 568 -15.58 -18.49 27.46
N VAL A 569 -16.18 -17.78 26.51
CA VAL A 569 -16.80 -16.46 26.70
C VAL A 569 -18.30 -16.53 26.47
N LYS A 570 -19.10 -16.17 27.48
CA LYS A 570 -20.56 -16.10 27.34
C LYS A 570 -20.97 -14.85 26.55
N GLY A 571 -21.71 -15.02 25.46
CA GLY A 571 -22.23 -13.93 24.63
C GLY A 571 -22.44 -14.34 23.17
N GLU A 572 -22.67 -13.35 22.32
CA GLU A 572 -22.77 -13.52 20.86
C GLU A 572 -21.51 -12.99 20.19
N PHE A 573 -20.98 -13.74 19.21
CA PHE A 573 -19.82 -13.30 18.44
C PHE A 573 -20.17 -12.06 17.61
N SER A 574 -19.61 -10.92 18.01
CA SER A 574 -19.91 -9.61 17.41
C SER A 574 -18.71 -8.67 17.45
N PRO A 575 -18.67 -7.63 16.60
CA PRO A 575 -17.69 -6.54 16.69
C PRO A 575 -17.57 -5.94 18.10
N ALA A 576 -18.70 -5.77 18.79
CA ALA A 576 -18.74 -5.23 20.14
C ALA A 576 -18.06 -6.16 21.16
N LEU A 577 -18.25 -7.48 21.02
CA LEU A 577 -17.56 -8.45 21.85
C LEU A 577 -16.05 -8.44 21.60
N ILE A 578 -15.63 -8.40 20.34
CA ILE A 578 -14.22 -8.32 19.97
C ILE A 578 -13.57 -7.06 20.57
N GLU A 579 -14.26 -5.92 20.53
CA GLU A 579 -13.79 -4.69 21.15
C GLU A 579 -13.65 -4.85 22.67
N ALA A 580 -14.68 -5.37 23.33
CA ALA A 580 -14.65 -5.58 24.79
C ALA A 580 -13.53 -6.53 25.21
N LEU A 581 -13.26 -7.58 24.43
CA LEU A 581 -12.14 -8.50 24.68
C LEU A 581 -10.78 -7.85 24.38
N SER A 582 -10.70 -7.01 23.36
CA SER A 582 -9.49 -6.25 23.02
C SER A 582 -9.09 -5.31 24.16
N GLU A 583 -10.05 -4.54 24.68
CA GLU A 583 -9.82 -3.64 25.82
C GLU A 583 -9.53 -4.41 27.11
N ARG A 584 -10.28 -5.49 27.38
CA ARG A 584 -10.11 -6.30 28.61
C ARG A 584 -8.75 -6.99 28.67
N PHE A 585 -8.32 -7.61 27.58
CA PHE A 585 -7.04 -8.32 27.54
C PHE A 585 -5.87 -7.41 27.18
N LYS A 586 -6.12 -6.15 26.80
CA LYS A 586 -5.13 -5.23 26.23
C LYS A 586 -4.40 -5.85 25.02
N ILE A 587 -5.14 -6.63 24.23
CA ILE A 587 -4.65 -7.28 23.00
C ILE A 587 -5.28 -6.52 21.83
N PRO A 588 -4.50 -5.85 20.97
CA PRO A 588 -5.07 -5.13 19.84
C PRO A 588 -5.78 -6.08 18.87
N LYS A 589 -6.85 -5.61 18.21
CA LYS A 589 -7.70 -6.43 17.33
C LYS A 589 -6.96 -7.14 16.19
N ASN A 590 -5.88 -6.57 15.69
CA ASN A 590 -5.05 -7.19 14.66
C ASN A 590 -4.20 -8.38 15.15
N TYR A 591 -4.19 -8.66 16.45
CA TYR A 591 -3.64 -9.89 17.06
C TYR A 591 -4.72 -10.92 17.30
N MET A 592 -5.95 -10.64 16.87
CA MET A 592 -7.05 -11.58 16.94
C MET A 592 -7.31 -12.18 15.56
N PHE A 593 -7.61 -13.47 15.57
CA PHE A 593 -7.68 -14.31 14.39
C PHE A 593 -9.00 -15.03 14.31
N ILE A 594 -9.49 -15.19 13.09
CA ILE A 594 -10.62 -16.06 12.75
C ILE A 594 -10.26 -16.95 11.57
N GLY A 595 -10.96 -18.07 11.43
CA GLY A 595 -10.98 -18.81 10.16
C GLY A 595 -11.72 -18.04 9.07
N THR A 596 -11.52 -18.39 7.81
CA THR A 596 -12.19 -17.73 6.67
C THR A 596 -13.72 -17.83 6.81
N PRO A 597 -14.45 -16.70 6.94
CA PRO A 597 -15.91 -16.73 7.01
C PRO A 597 -16.52 -17.08 5.64
N GLY A 598 -17.67 -17.77 5.66
CA GLY A 598 -18.48 -18.03 4.47
C GLY A 598 -19.59 -16.98 4.26
N ASP A 599 -20.38 -17.15 3.20
CA ASP A 599 -21.42 -16.19 2.77
C ASP A 599 -22.52 -15.89 3.81
N HIS A 600 -22.71 -16.76 4.80
CA HIS A 600 -23.71 -16.62 5.86
C HIS A 600 -23.15 -15.96 7.13
N PHE A 601 -21.93 -15.43 7.09
CA PHE A 601 -21.33 -14.77 8.24
C PHE A 601 -22.00 -13.39 8.47
N PRO A 602 -22.52 -13.09 9.68
CA PRO A 602 -23.42 -11.97 9.90
C PRO A 602 -22.75 -10.59 9.91
N HIS A 603 -21.42 -10.53 9.96
CA HIS A 603 -20.63 -9.29 10.08
C HIS A 603 -19.70 -9.10 8.90
N ARG A 604 -19.46 -7.86 8.47
CA ARG A 604 -18.43 -7.58 7.45
C ARG A 604 -17.04 -7.61 8.10
N ILE A 605 -16.02 -8.06 7.37
CA ILE A 605 -14.64 -8.15 7.90
C ILE A 605 -14.13 -6.80 8.44
N GLN A 606 -14.41 -5.70 7.74
CA GLN A 606 -14.11 -4.33 8.20
C GLN A 606 -14.73 -3.98 9.56
N GLU A 607 -15.89 -4.54 9.90
CA GLU A 607 -16.58 -4.26 11.16
C GLU A 607 -15.86 -4.88 12.35
N LEU A 608 -15.10 -5.96 12.12
CA LEU A 608 -14.27 -6.61 13.13
C LEU A 608 -13.05 -5.77 13.51
N GLY A 609 -12.79 -4.65 12.81
CA GLY A 609 -11.79 -3.66 13.22
C GLY A 609 -10.35 -4.16 13.17
N GLY A 610 -10.00 -4.92 12.13
CA GLY A 610 -8.61 -5.30 11.84
C GLY A 610 -8.20 -6.73 12.21
N VAL A 611 -9.16 -7.56 12.67
CA VAL A 611 -9.02 -9.02 12.86
C VAL A 611 -8.50 -9.68 11.58
N ARG A 612 -7.56 -10.63 11.70
CA ARG A 612 -6.89 -11.28 10.56
C ARG A 612 -7.45 -12.68 10.26
N LEU A 613 -7.35 -13.09 9.00
CA LEU A 613 -7.81 -14.40 8.51
C LEU A 613 -6.63 -15.37 8.35
N ILE A 614 -6.60 -16.46 9.12
CA ILE A 614 -5.41 -17.34 9.18
C ILE A 614 -5.64 -18.77 8.64
N LEU A 615 -6.90 -19.21 8.46
CA LEU A 615 -7.25 -20.56 7.97
C LEU A 615 -8.09 -20.52 6.71
#